data_AF-A0AAU4SX84-F1
#
_entry.id   AF-A0AAU4SX84-F1
#
_cell.length_a   1.000
_cell.length_b   1.000
_cell.length_c   1.000
_cell.angle_alpha   90.00
_cell.angle_beta   90.00
_cell.angle_gamma   90.00
#
_symmetry.space_group_name_H-M   'P 1'
#
loop_
_entity.id
_entity.type
_entity.pdbx_description
1 polymer ?
#
loop_
_entity_poly.entity_id
_entity_poly.type
_entity_poly.pdbx_seq_one_letter_code
_entity_poly.pdbx_strand_id
1 'polypeptide(L)'
;MLIGELSRRTGVNPHQLRYYEAQGLLVPDRGDNGYREYGDDAVLTVTQIRKLLDAGLSTQEIGYLQPCVTGAAPDLRPCPETLDLLQARIAGLDEQIDTLVQSRQTLREYLAATQRRIAG
;
A
#
# COMPACT_ATOMS: atom_id res chain seq x y z
N MET A 1 8.98 0.96 -22.04
CA MET A 1 9.82 1.64 -21.01
C MET A 1 10.64 0.62 -20.22
N LEU A 2 11.95 0.82 -19.99
CA LEU A 2 12.75 -0.11 -19.15
C LEU A 2 12.55 0.13 -17.65
N ILE A 3 12.93 -0.83 -16.80
CA ILE A 3 12.76 -0.75 -15.34
C ILE A 3 13.44 0.47 -14.70
N GLY A 4 14.58 0.90 -15.24
CA GLY A 4 15.29 2.08 -14.75
C GLY A 4 14.53 3.38 -15.02
N GLU A 5 13.78 3.45 -16.12
CA GLU A 5 12.95 4.61 -16.42
C GLU A 5 11.64 4.58 -15.65
N LEU A 6 11.01 3.40 -15.50
CA LEU A 6 9.84 3.22 -14.62
C LEU A 6 10.17 3.65 -13.19
N SER A 7 11.36 3.26 -12.70
CA SER A 7 11.86 3.67 -11.39
C SER A 7 11.96 5.18 -11.24
N ARG A 8 12.51 5.89 -12.24
CA ARG A 8 12.59 7.36 -12.22
C ARG A 8 11.22 8.03 -12.24
N ARG A 9 10.29 7.53 -13.07
CA ARG A 9 8.94 8.10 -13.20
C ARG A 9 8.07 7.89 -11.96
N THR A 10 8.29 6.80 -11.23
CA THR A 10 7.45 6.42 -10.07
C THR A 10 8.11 6.72 -8.72
N GLY A 11 9.43 6.95 -8.70
CA GLY A 11 10.22 7.05 -7.46
C GLY A 11 10.43 5.71 -6.74
N VAL A 12 9.89 4.60 -7.27
CA VAL A 12 10.04 3.26 -6.69
C VAL A 12 11.35 2.65 -7.16
N ASN A 13 12.14 2.09 -6.24
CA ASN A 13 13.43 1.53 -6.60
C ASN A 13 13.29 0.23 -7.45
N PRO A 14 14.28 -0.13 -8.28
CA PRO A 14 14.18 -1.29 -9.16
C PRO A 14 14.02 -2.63 -8.42
N HIS A 15 14.46 -2.74 -7.17
CA HIS A 15 14.27 -3.96 -6.38
C HIS A 15 12.79 -4.14 -6.02
N GLN A 16 12.11 -3.08 -5.57
CA GLN A 16 10.67 -3.08 -5.31
C GLN A 16 9.85 -3.31 -6.58
N LEU A 17 10.24 -2.73 -7.72
CA LEU A 17 9.56 -3.00 -9.00
C LEU A 17 9.64 -4.48 -9.38
N ARG A 18 10.82 -5.11 -9.27
CA ARG A 18 10.97 -6.56 -9.48
C ARG A 18 10.18 -7.39 -8.48
N TYR A 19 10.06 -6.90 -7.24
CA TYR A 19 9.21 -7.55 -6.25
C TYR A 19 7.74 -7.50 -6.68
N TYR A 20 7.24 -6.37 -7.19
CA TYR A 20 5.89 -6.28 -7.74
C TYR A 20 5.68 -7.21 -8.94
N GLU A 21 6.67 -7.35 -9.82
CA GLU A 21 6.64 -8.37 -10.89
C GLU A 21 6.52 -9.79 -10.33
N ALA A 22 7.34 -10.12 -9.33
CA ALA A 22 7.33 -11.44 -8.72
C ALA A 22 6.02 -11.77 -8.01
N GLN A 23 5.29 -10.75 -7.56
CA GLN A 23 3.95 -10.88 -6.98
C GLN A 23 2.82 -10.83 -8.05
N GLY A 24 3.16 -10.71 -9.34
CA GLY A 24 2.19 -10.63 -10.44
C GLY A 24 1.47 -9.28 -10.55
N LEU A 25 1.85 -8.29 -9.74
CA LEU A 25 1.19 -6.98 -9.67
C LEU A 25 1.65 -6.02 -10.78
N LEU A 26 2.81 -6.30 -11.37
CA LEU A 26 3.38 -5.53 -12.47
C LEU A 26 3.81 -6.50 -13.56
N VAL A 27 3.24 -6.36 -14.75
CA VAL A 27 3.51 -7.28 -15.86
C VAL A 27 4.30 -6.53 -16.93
N PRO A 28 5.55 -6.95 -17.21
CA PRO A 28 6.30 -6.45 -18.36
C PRO A 28 5.86 -7.16 -19.64
N ASP A 29 5.87 -6.42 -20.74
CA ASP A 29 5.87 -6.98 -22.09
C ASP A 29 7.29 -7.40 -22.49
N ARG A 30 7.38 -8.33 -23.44
CA ARG A 30 8.65 -8.66 -24.10
C ARG A 30 8.82 -7.74 -25.31
N GLY A 31 9.79 -6.83 -25.24
CA GLY A 31 10.15 -6.00 -26.37
C GLY A 31 10.83 -6.81 -27.48
N ASP A 32 10.82 -6.28 -28.70
CA ASP A 32 11.45 -6.91 -29.89
C ASP A 32 12.97 -7.11 -29.72
N ASN A 33 13.58 -6.35 -28.81
CA ASN A 33 14.99 -6.40 -28.42
C ASN A 33 15.30 -7.50 -27.37
N GLY A 34 14.30 -8.26 -26.92
CA GLY A 34 14.42 -9.29 -25.89
C GLY A 34 14.47 -8.77 -24.45
N TYR A 35 14.40 -7.45 -24.24
CA TYR A 35 14.32 -6.85 -22.92
C TYR A 35 12.88 -6.78 -22.40
N ARG A 36 12.74 -6.68 -21.08
CA ARG A 36 11.46 -6.41 -20.42
C ARG A 36 11.13 -4.94 -20.55
N GLU A 37 9.96 -4.66 -21.11
CA GLU A 37 9.45 -3.31 -21.27
C GLU A 37 8.10 -3.17 -20.59
N TYR A 38 7.86 -2.01 -19.99
CA TYR A 38 6.58 -1.66 -19.40
C TYR A 38 5.88 -0.63 -20.28
N GLY A 39 4.56 -0.78 -20.42
CA GLY A 39 3.69 0.24 -21.02
C GLY A 39 3.60 1.51 -20.17
N ASP A 40 2.95 2.54 -20.71
CA ASP A 40 2.75 3.81 -19.99
C ASP A 40 1.79 3.67 -18.80
N ASP A 41 0.90 2.68 -18.84
CA ASP A 41 -0.02 2.30 -17.77
C ASP A 41 0.72 1.81 -16.52
N ALA A 42 1.92 1.26 -16.66
CA ALA A 42 2.73 0.77 -15.54
C ALA A 42 3.03 1.85 -14.48
N VAL A 43 3.12 3.13 -14.87
CA VAL A 43 3.28 4.23 -13.91
C VAL A 43 2.06 4.36 -13.02
N LEU A 44 0.86 4.25 -13.61
CA LEU A 44 -0.39 4.30 -12.86
C LEU A 44 -0.53 3.07 -11.97
N THR A 45 -0.23 1.87 -12.49
CA THR A 45 -0.25 0.61 -11.72
C THR A 45 0.66 0.68 -10.51
N VAL A 46 1.93 1.11 -10.68
CA VAL A 46 2.87 1.26 -9.57
C VAL A 46 2.38 2.29 -8.55
N THR A 47 1.80 3.39 -9.02
CA THR A 47 1.22 4.43 -8.14
C THR A 47 0.06 3.89 -7.31
N GLN A 48 -0.82 3.07 -7.91
CA GLN A 48 -1.94 2.45 -7.21
C GLN A 48 -1.46 1.41 -6.19
N ILE A 49 -0.51 0.55 -6.56
CA ILE A 49 0.13 -0.39 -5.64
C ILE A 49 0.69 0.35 -4.42
N ARG A 50 1.41 1.46 -4.64
CA ARG A 50 1.97 2.27 -3.54
C ARG A 50 0.88 2.83 -2.62
N LYS A 51 -0.19 3.39 -3.17
CA LYS A 51 -1.30 3.93 -2.37
C LYS A 51 -1.97 2.85 -1.50
N LEU A 52 -2.19 1.65 -2.05
CA LEU A 52 -2.80 0.55 -1.31
C LEU A 52 -1.86 -0.01 -0.23
N LEU A 53 -0.56 -0.10 -0.51
CA LEU A 53 0.46 -0.45 0.48
C LEU A 53 0.51 0.59 1.61
N ASP A 54 0.45 1.88 1.28
CA ASP A 54 0.46 2.97 2.27
C ASP A 54 -0.84 2.99 3.11
N ALA A 55 -1.96 2.52 2.54
CA ALA A 55 -3.22 2.26 3.26
C ALA A 55 -3.19 0.96 4.11
N GLY A 56 -2.06 0.24 4.07
CA GLY A 56 -1.82 -0.93 4.90
C GLY A 56 -2.18 -2.26 4.26
N LEU A 57 -2.61 -2.31 3.00
CA LEU A 57 -2.82 -3.59 2.33
C LEU A 57 -1.46 -4.25 2.05
N SER A 58 -1.43 -5.57 2.12
CA SER A 58 -0.31 -6.39 1.67
C SER A 58 -0.32 -6.54 0.15
N THR A 59 0.82 -6.91 -0.45
CA THR A 59 0.88 -7.26 -1.87
C THR A 59 -0.03 -8.43 -2.24
N GLN A 60 -0.26 -9.36 -1.32
CA GLN A 60 -1.20 -10.46 -1.52
C GLN A 60 -2.64 -9.95 -1.62
N GLU A 61 -3.07 -9.10 -0.69
CA GLU A 61 -4.39 -8.44 -0.73
C GLU A 61 -4.57 -7.60 -2.00
N ILE A 62 -3.54 -6.86 -2.40
CA ILE A 62 -3.55 -6.08 -3.65
C ILE A 62 -3.67 -7.00 -4.87
N GLY A 63 -3.04 -8.17 -4.86
CA GLY A 63 -3.17 -9.17 -5.92
C GLY A 63 -4.60 -9.70 -6.06
N TYR A 64 -5.29 -9.94 -4.94
CA TYR A 64 -6.71 -10.32 -4.95
C TYR A 64 -7.60 -9.22 -5.53
N LEU A 65 -7.23 -7.95 -5.33
CA LEU A 65 -7.95 -6.81 -5.88
C LEU A 65 -7.64 -6.55 -7.36
N GLN A 66 -6.55 -7.08 -7.91
CA GLN A 66 -6.11 -6.79 -9.29
C GLN A 66 -7.21 -6.97 -10.35
N PRO A 67 -8.08 -8.00 -10.31
CA PRO A 67 -9.18 -8.13 -11.27
C PRO A 67 -10.23 -7.00 -11.16
N CYS A 68 -10.36 -6.40 -9.99
CA CYS A 68 -11.30 -5.33 -9.68
C CYS A 68 -10.68 -3.92 -9.87
N VAL A 69 -9.35 -3.81 -9.95
CA VAL A 69 -8.63 -2.58 -10.28
C VAL A 69 -8.66 -2.37 -11.80
N THR A 70 -9.61 -1.57 -12.30
CA THR A 70 -9.64 -1.18 -13.71
C THR A 70 -9.93 0.31 -13.84
N GLY A 71 -9.08 1.05 -14.56
CA GLY A 71 -9.34 2.45 -14.92
C GLY A 71 -8.13 3.38 -14.79
N ALA A 72 -8.28 4.60 -15.28
CA ALA A 72 -7.26 5.67 -15.24
C ALA A 72 -7.20 6.42 -13.90
N ALA A 73 -7.98 6.00 -12.91
CA ALA A 73 -8.14 6.63 -11.60
C ALA A 73 -8.06 5.55 -10.51
N PRO A 74 -7.83 5.90 -9.22
CA PRO A 74 -7.94 4.97 -8.10
C PRO A 74 -9.42 4.64 -7.85
N ASP A 75 -10.02 3.94 -8.80
CA ASP A 75 -11.37 3.42 -8.72
C ASP A 75 -11.28 1.89 -8.66
N LEU A 76 -12.00 1.30 -7.72
CA LEU A 76 -12.12 -0.13 -7.58
C LEU A 76 -13.48 -0.49 -8.14
N ARG A 77 -13.52 -1.31 -9.20
CA ARG A 77 -14.81 -1.83 -9.66
C ARG A 77 -15.48 -2.53 -8.50
N PRO A 78 -16.78 -2.29 -8.28
CA PRO A 78 -17.51 -2.95 -7.22
C PRO A 78 -17.58 -4.45 -7.52
N CYS A 79 -16.71 -5.21 -6.86
CA CYS A 79 -16.83 -6.65 -6.71
C CYS A 79 -17.01 -6.94 -5.21
N PRO A 80 -17.93 -7.85 -4.81
CA PRO A 80 -18.23 -8.12 -3.40
C PRO A 80 -16.98 -8.38 -2.55
N GLU A 81 -16.00 -9.09 -3.12
CA GLU A 81 -14.73 -9.44 -2.48
C GLU A 81 -13.89 -8.21 -2.13
N THR A 82 -13.95 -7.14 -2.95
CA THR A 82 -13.27 -5.88 -2.64
C THR A 82 -13.90 -5.19 -1.46
N LEU A 83 -15.24 -5.19 -1.37
CA LEU A 83 -15.94 -4.52 -0.29
C LEU A 83 -15.63 -5.20 1.06
N ASP A 84 -15.72 -6.52 1.11
CA ASP A 84 -15.45 -7.30 2.33
C ASP A 84 -14.00 -7.11 2.80
N LEU A 85 -13.03 -7.14 1.87
CA LEU A 85 -11.63 -6.92 2.20
C LEU A 85 -11.38 -5.51 2.77
N LEU A 86 -11.93 -4.47 2.12
CA LEU A 86 -11.77 -3.10 2.59
C LEU A 86 -12.42 -2.88 3.95
N GLN A 87 -13.62 -3.44 4.17
CA GLN A 87 -14.30 -3.38 5.46
C GLN A 87 -13.50 -4.07 6.56
N ALA A 88 -12.98 -5.27 6.31
CA ALA A 88 -12.13 -5.99 7.25
C ALA A 88 -10.85 -5.20 7.57
N ARG A 89 -10.24 -4.56 6.56
CA ARG A 89 -9.02 -3.77 6.77
C ARG A 89 -9.30 -2.51 7.59
N ILE A 90 -10.42 -1.83 7.34
CA ILE A 90 -10.86 -0.67 8.13
C ILE A 90 -11.11 -1.07 9.58
N ALA A 91 -11.86 -2.16 9.82
CA ALA A 91 -12.13 -2.64 11.16
C ALA A 91 -10.83 -2.95 11.94
N GLY A 92 -9.87 -3.62 11.30
CA GLY A 92 -8.56 -3.89 11.93
C GLY A 92 -7.72 -2.64 12.17
N LEU A 93 -7.87 -1.57 11.38
CA LEU A 93 -7.23 -0.27 11.64
C LEU A 93 -7.89 0.43 12.82
N ASP A 94 -9.21 0.39 12.93
CA ASP A 94 -9.95 1.00 14.03
C ASP A 94 -9.57 0.35 15.37
N GLU A 95 -9.45 -0.99 15.42
CA GLU A 95 -8.95 -1.70 16.62
C GLU A 95 -7.53 -1.28 17.02
N GLN A 96 -6.65 -1.07 16.04
CA GLN A 96 -5.28 -0.60 16.30
C GLN A 96 -5.27 0.84 16.79
N ILE A 97 -6.10 1.71 16.21
CA ILE A 97 -6.27 3.09 16.65
C ILE A 97 -6.74 3.13 18.10
N ASP A 98 -7.76 2.35 18.44
CA ASP A 98 -8.29 2.29 19.80
C ASP A 98 -7.21 1.84 20.79
N THR A 99 -6.46 0.79 20.45
CA THR A 99 -5.33 0.30 21.26
C THR A 99 -4.26 1.38 21.48
N LEU A 100 -3.90 2.11 20.42
CA LEU A 100 -2.92 3.20 20.50
C LEU A 100 -3.44 4.39 21.30
N VAL A 101 -4.73 4.71 21.19
CA VAL A 101 -5.39 5.76 21.98
C VAL A 101 -5.35 5.41 23.46
N GLN A 102 -5.69 4.17 23.84
CA GLN A 102 -5.61 3.70 25.23
C GLN A 102 -4.18 3.74 25.75
N SER A 103 -3.22 3.22 24.98
CA SER A 103 -1.80 3.23 25.35
C SER A 103 -1.29 4.65 25.60
N ARG A 104 -1.64 5.60 24.71
CA ARG A 104 -1.29 7.02 24.85
C ARG A 104 -1.90 7.63 26.12
N GLN A 105 -3.13 7.25 26.46
CA GLN A 105 -3.81 7.77 27.65
C GLN A 105 -3.13 7.28 28.93
N THR A 106 -2.80 6.00 29.02
CA THR A 106 -2.02 5.42 30.13
C THR A 106 -0.68 6.14 30.33
N LEU A 107 0.05 6.40 29.24
CA LEU A 107 1.32 7.14 29.32
C LEU A 107 1.14 8.58 29.83
N ARG A 108 0.05 9.27 29.45
CA ARG A 108 -0.26 10.62 29.95
C ARG A 108 -0.54 10.61 31.45
N GLU A 109 -1.21 9.59 31.96
CA GLU A 109 -1.50 9.44 33.39
C GLU A 109 -0.22 9.25 34.20
N TYR A 110 0.68 8.37 33.73
CA TYR A 110 2.00 8.20 34.35
C TYR A 110 2.82 9.50 34.31
N LEU A 111 2.80 10.22 33.19
CA LEU A 111 3.50 11.50 33.06
C LEU A 111 2.98 12.53 34.06
N ALA A 112 1.66 12.70 34.16
CA ALA A 112 1.04 13.65 35.08
C ALA A 112 1.30 13.30 36.55
N ALA A 113 1.30 12.00 36.89
CA ALA A 113 1.66 11.54 38.23
C ALA A 113 3.13 11.84 38.57
N THR A 114 4.04 11.60 37.61
CA THR A 114 5.48 11.87 37.76
C THR A 114 5.75 13.37 37.93
N GLN A 115 5.12 14.22 37.11
CA GLN A 115 5.28 15.68 37.20
C GLN A 115 4.83 16.24 38.55
N ARG A 116 3.72 15.75 39.11
CA ARG A 116 3.25 16.16 40.44
C ARG A 116 4.24 15.84 41.56
N ARG A 117 4.96 14.71 41.45
CA ARG A 117 5.97 14.30 42.44
C ARG A 117 7.27 15.09 42.36
N ILE A 118 7.56 15.72 41.23
CA ILE A 118 8.73 16.59 41.07
C ILE A 118 8.43 18.00 41.59
N ALA A 119 7.18 18.45 41.46
CA ALA A 119 6.75 19.80 41.81
C ALA A 119 6.39 20.00 43.30
N GLY A 120 6.29 18.92 44.09
CA GLY A 120 6.02 18.95 45.53
C GLY A 120 7.20 18.41 46.31
#